data_AF-A0A7X1NLQ5-F1
#
_entry.id   AF-A0A7X1NLQ5-F1
#
_cell.length_a   1.000
_cell.length_b   1.000
_cell.length_c   1.000
_cell.angle_alpha   90.00
_cell.angle_beta   90.00
_cell.angle_gamma   90.00
#
_symmetry.space_group_name_H-M   'P 1'
#
loop_
_entity.id
_entity.type
_entity.pdbx_description
1 polymer ?
#
loop_
_entity_poly.entity_id
_entity_poly.type
_entity_poly.pdbx_seq_one_letter_code
_entity_poly.pdbx_strand_id
1 'polypeptide(L)'
;MDIIDMARASGLTVVLDGRIGSEEYQSVCGSVSALLRFAETVCQSAANQSDLTSRCSTAANPSGRMRRCAIEGAGTSRARNASAQRMSRDTQQSVK
;
A
#
# COMPACT_ATOMS: atom_id res chain seq x y z
N MET A 1 6.64 16.39 -1.95
CA MET A 1 5.59 15.93 -2.88
C MET A 1 5.00 17.17 -3.51
N ASP A 2 5.20 17.40 -4.81
CA ASP A 2 4.56 18.51 -5.51
C ASP A 2 3.23 18.02 -6.10
N ILE A 3 2.12 18.44 -5.48
CA ILE A 3 0.77 18.02 -5.84
C ILE A 3 0.35 18.55 -7.22
N ILE A 4 0.91 19.68 -7.65
CA ILE A 4 0.55 20.34 -8.90
C ILE A 4 1.20 19.64 -10.07
N ASP A 5 2.46 19.22 -9.93
CA ASP A 5 3.12 18.41 -10.93
C ASP A 5 2.45 17.04 -11.09
N MET A 6 1.95 16.45 -10.00
CA MET A 6 1.17 15.21 -10.06
C MET A 6 -0.15 15.41 -10.81
N ALA A 7 -0.83 16.54 -10.60
CA ALA A 7 -2.04 16.88 -11.34
C ALA A 7 -1.75 16.99 -12.85
N ARG A 8 -0.66 17.68 -13.22
CA ARG A 8 -0.20 17.81 -14.62
C ARG A 8 0.14 16.46 -15.24
N ALA A 9 0.89 15.62 -14.55
CA ALA A 9 1.25 14.27 -15.02
C ALA A 9 0.02 13.35 -15.19
N SER A 10 -1.01 13.56 -14.39
CA SER A 10 -2.28 12.82 -14.49
C SER A 10 -3.18 13.28 -15.63
N GLY A 11 -2.85 14.42 -16.27
CA GLY A 11 -3.61 15.01 -17.37
C GLY A 11 -4.61 16.07 -16.92
N LEU A 12 -4.47 16.63 -15.72
CA LEU A 12 -5.23 17.80 -15.27
C LEU A 12 -4.54 19.08 -15.73
N THR A 13 -5.33 20.06 -16.15
CA THR A 13 -4.88 21.43 -16.48
C THR A 13 -5.03 22.32 -15.26
N VAL A 14 -3.98 23.07 -14.92
CA VAL A 14 -4.02 24.07 -13.84
C VAL A 14 -4.46 25.39 -14.46
N VAL A 15 -5.60 25.93 -14.02
CA VAL A 15 -6.28 27.07 -14.65
C VAL A 15 -6.07 28.37 -13.90
N LEU A 16 -6.19 28.31 -12.57
CA LEU A 16 -6.02 29.48 -11.73
C LEU A 16 -4.76 29.28 -10.90
N ASP A 17 -3.96 30.32 -10.84
CA ASP A 17 -2.94 30.53 -9.83
C ASP A 17 -3.20 31.93 -9.24
N GLY A 18 -3.89 31.95 -8.12
CA GLY A 18 -4.31 33.18 -7.45
C GLY A 18 -3.71 33.23 -6.06
N ARG A 19 -3.24 34.40 -5.62
CA ARG A 19 -2.78 34.60 -4.25
C ARG A 19 -3.67 35.62 -3.56
N ILE A 20 -4.26 35.24 -2.43
CA ILE A 20 -5.04 36.14 -1.59
C ILE A 20 -4.34 36.20 -0.23
N GLY A 21 -3.79 37.36 0.10
CA GLY A 21 -2.92 37.51 1.27
C GLY A 21 -1.66 36.64 1.14
N SER A 22 -1.49 35.71 2.07
CA SER A 22 -0.36 34.75 2.09
C SER A 22 -0.71 33.38 1.49
N GLU A 23 -1.97 33.16 1.11
CA GLU A 23 -2.44 31.86 0.66
C GLU A 23 -2.48 31.78 -0.87
N GLU A 24 -1.98 30.68 -1.41
CA GLU A 24 -1.96 30.39 -2.84
C GLU A 24 -3.08 29.41 -3.19
N TYR A 25 -3.85 29.78 -4.19
CA TYR A 25 -5.01 29.05 -4.68
C TYR A 25 -4.72 28.57 -6.07
N GLN A 26 -4.77 27.25 -6.25
CA GLN A 26 -4.69 26.65 -7.56
C GLN A 26 -5.96 25.86 -7.88
N SER A 27 -6.51 26.09 -9.06
CA SER A 27 -7.66 25.32 -9.57
C SER A 27 -7.22 24.40 -10.69
N VAL A 28 -7.69 23.16 -10.67
CA VAL A 28 -7.41 22.15 -11.69
C VAL A 28 -8.69 21.70 -12.38
N CYS A 29 -8.61 21.49 -13.70
CA CYS A 29 -9.71 20.97 -14.51
C CYS A 29 -9.24 19.82 -15.39
N GLY A 30 -10.16 18.92 -15.75
CA GLY A 30 -9.86 17.78 -16.61
C GLY A 30 -10.97 16.75 -16.61
N SER A 31 -10.72 15.60 -17.24
CA SER A 31 -11.68 14.49 -17.26
C SER A 31 -11.72 13.76 -15.92
N VAL A 32 -12.81 13.04 -15.65
CA VAL A 32 -12.94 12.17 -14.47
C VAL A 32 -11.83 11.10 -14.45
N SER A 33 -11.45 10.57 -15.62
CA SER A 33 -10.34 9.62 -15.74
C SER A 33 -9.00 10.21 -15.31
N ALA A 34 -8.73 11.49 -15.62
CA ALA A 34 -7.53 12.18 -15.14
C ALA A 34 -7.56 12.40 -13.62
N LEU A 35 -8.73 12.71 -13.05
CA LEU A 35 -8.92 12.82 -11.60
C LEU A 35 -8.67 11.49 -10.88
N LEU A 36 -9.13 10.37 -11.44
CA LEU A 36 -8.87 9.03 -10.89
C LEU A 36 -7.36 8.72 -10.87
N ARG A 37 -6.65 8.94 -11.98
CA ARG A 37 -5.19 8.76 -12.06
C ARG A 37 -4.43 9.63 -11.06
N PHE A 38 -4.90 10.86 -10.87
CA PHE A 38 -4.34 11.77 -9.87
C PHE A 38 -4.51 11.21 -8.45
N ALA A 39 -5.72 10.77 -8.09
CA ALA A 39 -5.98 10.19 -6.78
C ALA A 39 -5.09 8.95 -6.51
N GLU A 40 -4.94 8.06 -7.51
CA GLU A 40 -4.05 6.90 -7.40
C GLU A 40 -2.59 7.32 -7.15
N THR A 41 -2.10 8.30 -7.91
CA THR A 41 -0.72 8.80 -7.78
C THR A 41 -0.49 9.43 -6.40
N VAL A 42 -1.48 10.18 -5.88
CA VAL A 42 -1.45 10.77 -4.52
C VAL A 42 -1.37 9.68 -3.45
N CYS A 43 -2.22 8.66 -3.52
CA CYS A 43 -2.23 7.55 -2.57
C CYS A 43 -0.90 6.77 -2.58
N GLN A 44 -0.36 6.47 -3.77
CA GLN A 44 0.93 5.78 -3.90
C GLN A 44 2.08 6.60 -3.33
N SER A 45 2.13 7.90 -3.61
CA SER A 45 3.14 8.81 -3.07
C SER A 45 3.09 8.88 -1.54
N ALA A 46 1.89 8.90 -0.96
CA ALA A 46 1.71 8.90 0.50
C ALA A 46 2.18 7.58 1.14
N ALA A 47 1.84 6.43 0.54
CA ALA A 47 2.27 5.12 1.02
C ALA A 47 3.81 4.96 1.01
N ASN A 48 4.47 5.48 -0.02
CA ASN A 48 5.93 5.44 -0.11
C ASN A 48 6.63 6.29 0.97
N GLN A 49 5.98 7.35 1.47
CA GLN A 49 6.53 8.18 2.54
C GLN A 49 6.40 7.52 3.92
N SER A 50 5.33 6.75 4.16
CA SER A 50 5.18 5.97 5.39
C SER A 50 6.25 4.89 5.57
N ASP A 51 6.72 4.28 4.47
CA ASP A 51 7.77 3.26 4.54
C ASP A 51 9.14 3.84 4.93
N LEU A 52 9.43 5.09 4.52
CA LEU A 52 10.68 5.77 4.89
C LEU A 52 10.69 6.23 6.36
N THR A 53 9.53 6.61 6.89
CA THR A 53 9.38 7.00 8.31
C THR A 53 9.31 5.79 9.25
N SER A 54 8.80 4.65 8.77
CA SER A 54 8.80 3.37 9.50
C SER A 54 10.21 2.78 9.66
N ARG A 55 11.05 2.87 8.62
CA ARG A 55 12.39 2.26 8.61
C ARG A 55 13.44 2.92 9.51
N CYS A 56 13.14 4.09 10.10
CA CYS A 56 14.03 4.74 11.07
C CYS A 56 13.66 4.44 12.54
N SER A 57 12.52 3.78 12.79
CA SER A 57 12.05 3.51 14.16
C SER A 57 12.52 2.16 14.74
N THR A 58 13.39 1.42 14.03
CA THR A 58 13.94 0.13 14.50
C THR A 58 15.46 0.14 14.74
N ALA A 59 16.09 1.32 14.79
CA ALA A 59 17.54 1.46 14.96
C ALA A 59 17.97 2.21 16.25
N ALA A 60 17.24 2.04 17.36
CA ALA A 60 17.68 2.56 18.66
C ALA A 60 17.34 1.61 19.82
N ASN A 61 17.96 0.42 19.85
CA ASN A 61 18.32 -0.20 21.12
C ASN A 61 19.43 -1.27 20.95
N PRO A 62 20.72 -0.92 21.06
CA PRO A 62 21.79 -1.88 21.32
C PRO A 62 22.04 -2.09 22.82
N SER A 63 21.14 -1.65 23.72
CA SER A 63 21.35 -1.80 25.16
C SER A 63 20.81 -3.14 25.67
N GLY A 64 21.72 -3.98 26.12
CA GLY A 64 21.53 -5.40 26.31
C GLY A 64 20.47 -5.83 27.33
N ARG A 65 19.95 -7.02 27.12
CA ARG A 65 19.68 -7.96 28.21
C ARG A 65 19.65 -9.38 27.67
N MET A 66 20.65 -10.17 28.04
CA MET A 66 20.61 -11.63 27.98
C MET A 66 19.23 -12.12 28.43
N ARG A 67 18.50 -12.83 27.56
CA ARG A 67 17.52 -13.82 27.99
C ARG A 67 17.94 -15.17 27.44
N ARG A 68 18.34 -15.99 28.41
CA ARG A 68 18.90 -17.35 28.34
C ARG A 68 18.28 -18.20 27.23
N CYS A 69 19.15 -18.87 26.48
CA CYS A 69 18.83 -20.13 25.83
C CYS A 69 18.32 -21.11 26.89
N ALA A 70 17.03 -21.44 26.82
CA ALA A 70 16.54 -22.69 27.38
C ALA A 70 16.59 -23.70 26.24
N ILE A 71 17.66 -24.49 26.25
CA ILE A 71 17.65 -25.86 25.75
C ILE A 71 16.75 -26.70 26.69
N GLU A 72 16.21 -27.81 26.17
CA GLU A 72 15.29 -28.79 26.81
C GLU A 72 13.80 -28.54 26.50
N GLY A 73 13.03 -29.49 25.96
CA GLY A 73 13.30 -30.91 25.77
C GLY A 73 12.27 -31.58 24.86
N ALA A 74 12.52 -32.86 24.64
CA ALA A 74 11.85 -33.77 23.72
C ALA A 74 10.33 -33.88 23.93
N GLY A 75 9.62 -34.01 22.80
CA GLY A 75 8.21 -34.40 22.75
C GLY A 75 7.90 -35.00 21.38
N THR A 76 8.07 -36.31 21.27
CA THR A 76 7.72 -37.14 20.11
C THR A 76 6.22 -37.28 19.91
N SER A 77 5.82 -37.41 18.64
CA SER A 77 4.58 -38.04 18.15
C SER A 77 3.28 -37.23 18.34
N ARG A 78 2.25 -37.29 17.50
CA ARG A 78 1.86 -38.26 16.47
C ARG A 78 0.73 -37.65 15.63
N ALA A 79 0.53 -38.25 14.45
CA ALA A 79 -0.75 -38.40 13.75
C ALA A 79 -1.31 -37.13 13.08
N ARG A 80 -1.20 -37.07 11.75
CA ARG A 80 -2.23 -37.55 10.80
C ARG A 80 -3.53 -36.77 10.95
N ASN A 81 -3.85 -35.97 9.93
CA ASN A 81 -5.18 -35.99 9.34
C ASN A 81 -5.02 -35.84 7.83
N ALA A 82 -5.28 -36.95 7.14
CA ALA A 82 -5.53 -37.01 5.72
C ALA A 82 -7.04 -36.94 5.53
N SER A 83 -7.49 -35.96 4.76
CA SER A 83 -8.80 -35.95 4.08
C SER A 83 -8.61 -35.05 2.86
N ALA A 84 -8.25 -35.55 1.68
CA ALA A 84 -9.04 -36.42 0.80
C ALA A 84 -10.42 -35.81 0.49
N GLN A 85 -10.49 -35.10 -0.64
CA GLN A 85 -11.59 -34.96 -1.62
C GLN A 85 -11.20 -33.76 -2.51
N ARG A 86 -10.78 -33.85 -3.77
CA ARG A 86 -11.07 -34.73 -4.92
C ARG A 86 -12.56 -34.82 -5.26
N MET A 87 -13.06 -33.79 -5.93
CA MET A 87 -14.12 -33.79 -6.96
C MET A 87 -13.88 -32.51 -7.78
N SER A 88 -13.36 -32.49 -9.01
CA SER A 88 -13.84 -33.03 -10.28
C SER A 88 -15.26 -32.60 -10.64
N ARG A 89 -15.33 -32.02 -11.86
CA ARG A 89 -16.46 -31.85 -12.82
C ARG A 89 -16.97 -30.42 -12.92
N ASP A 90 -16.57 -29.72 -13.98
CA ASP A 90 -17.25 -29.75 -15.29
C ASP A 90 -18.73 -29.37 -15.17
N THR A 91 -19.04 -28.14 -15.57
CA THR A 91 -20.22 -27.85 -16.40
C THR A 91 -19.88 -26.70 -17.34
N GLN A 92 -19.32 -27.09 -18.49
CA GLN A 92 -19.65 -26.44 -19.76
C GLN A 92 -21.18 -26.44 -19.92
N GLN A 93 -21.81 -25.27 -19.94
CA GLN A 93 -23.14 -25.09 -20.51
C GLN A 93 -23.44 -23.59 -20.59
N SER A 94 -24.03 -23.00 -21.62
CA SER A 94 -24.36 -23.34 -22.99
C SER A 94 -25.18 -22.12 -23.46
N VAL A 95 -24.94 -21.66 -24.69
CA VAL A 95 -25.89 -20.97 -25.58
C VAL A 95 -26.81 -19.88 -25.02
N LYS A 96 -26.62 -18.65 -25.51
CA LYS A 96 -27.47 -18.04 -26.54
C LYS A 96 -26.77 -16.83 -27.16
#